data_AF-A0A0C9UNT9-F1
#
_entry.id   AF-A0A0C9UNT9-F1
#
_cell.length_a   1.000
_cell.length_b   1.000
_cell.length_c   1.000
_cell.angle_alpha   90.00
_cell.angle_beta   90.00
_cell.angle_gamma   90.00
#
_symmetry.space_group_name_H-M   'P 1'
#
loop_
_entity.id
_entity.type
_entity.pdbx_description
1 polymer ?
#
loop_
_entity_poly.entity_id
_entity_poly.type
_entity_poly.pdbx_seq_one_letter_code
_entity_poly.pdbx_strand_id
1 'polypeptide(L)'
;METAFPVAKLTWLNGSDARDRTKHGPLMLDFKSRKDANTAIDQGLTIDGTYCRVSLYIPRAPQCFRCQDWGHRATECSGEARCGRC
;
A
#
# COMPACT_ATOMS: atom_id res chain seq x y z
N MET A 1 -3.81 13.84 25.21
CA MET A 1 -2.64 14.44 24.53
C MET A 1 -2.72 14.04 23.08
N GLU A 2 -2.94 14.98 22.18
CA GLU A 2 -2.80 14.74 20.74
C GLU A 2 -1.32 14.64 20.42
N THR A 3 -0.89 13.53 19.83
CA THR A 3 0.50 13.32 19.42
C THR A 3 0.60 13.52 17.91
N ALA A 4 1.34 14.54 17.49
CA ALA A 4 1.59 14.80 16.08
C ALA A 4 2.78 13.95 15.60
N PHE A 5 2.59 13.21 14.51
CA PHE A 5 3.65 12.39 13.93
C PHE A 5 4.34 13.12 12.78
N PRO A 6 5.69 13.16 12.75
CA PRO A 6 6.41 13.69 11.61
C PRO A 6 6.32 12.74 10.42
N VAL A 7 5.47 13.08 9.45
CA VAL A 7 5.34 12.37 8.17
C VAL A 7 6.44 12.85 7.21
N ALA A 8 7.16 11.91 6.62
CA ALA A 8 8.19 12.16 5.61
C ALA A 8 7.60 12.29 4.21
N LYS A 9 6.61 11.44 3.89
CA LYS A 9 5.96 11.40 2.58
C LYS A 9 4.53 10.91 2.70
N LEU A 10 3.69 11.42 1.80
CA LEU A 10 2.31 10.99 1.62
C LEU A 10 2.13 10.55 0.18
N THR A 11 1.51 9.40 -0.04
CA THR A 11 1.29 8.84 -1.39
C THR A 11 -0.06 8.16 -1.47
N TRP A 12 -0.87 8.55 -2.46
CA TRP A 12 -2.08 7.82 -2.81
C TRP A 12 -1.71 6.53 -3.53
N LEU A 13 -2.25 5.39 -3.07
CA LEU A 13 -1.97 4.09 -3.68
C LEU A 13 -2.86 3.77 -4.90
N ASN A 14 -3.88 4.59 -5.15
CA ASN A 14 -4.72 4.54 -6.33
C ASN A 14 -4.36 5.65 -7.34
N GLY A 15 -4.58 5.37 -8.63
CA GLY A 15 -4.36 6.35 -9.70
C GLY A 15 -5.30 7.56 -9.62
N SER A 16 -4.95 8.66 -10.30
CA SER A 16 -5.78 9.89 -10.40
C SER A 16 -7.22 9.60 -10.77
N ASP A 17 -7.44 8.82 -11.83
CA ASP A 17 -8.78 8.57 -12.37
C ASP A 17 -9.67 7.83 -11.37
N ALA A 18 -9.08 6.93 -10.58
CA ALA A 18 -9.80 6.23 -9.52
C ALA A 18 -10.15 7.19 -8.37
N ARG A 19 -9.28 8.17 -8.05
CA ARG A 19 -9.55 9.18 -7.02
C ARG A 19 -10.66 10.15 -7.43
N ASP A 20 -10.73 10.52 -8.71
CA ASP A 20 -11.80 11.41 -9.18
C ASP A 20 -13.18 10.74 -9.12
N ARG A 21 -13.22 9.40 -9.22
CA ARG A 21 -14.46 8.62 -9.16
C ARG A 21 -14.84 8.14 -7.76
N THR A 22 -13.91 8.15 -6.80
CA THR A 22 -14.13 7.61 -5.46
C THR A 22 -13.94 8.68 -4.39
N LYS A 23 -14.84 8.73 -3.41
CA LYS A 23 -14.73 9.71 -2.30
C LYS A 23 -13.63 9.36 -1.29
N HIS A 24 -13.12 8.13 -1.33
CA HIS A 24 -12.13 7.61 -0.39
C HIS A 24 -11.11 6.74 -1.13
N GLY A 25 -9.87 6.74 -0.65
CA GLY A 25 -8.81 5.94 -1.24
C GLY A 25 -7.77 5.50 -0.20
N PRO A 26 -7.00 4.45 -0.51
CA PRO A 26 -5.87 4.04 0.33
C PRO A 26 -4.75 5.07 0.27
N LEU A 27 -4.32 5.53 1.44
CA LEU A 27 -3.23 6.47 1.63
C LEU A 27 -2.05 5.78 2.31
N MET A 28 -0.88 5.88 1.70
CA MET A 28 0.39 5.44 2.29
C MET A 28 1.10 6.63 2.92
N LEU A 29 1.54 6.46 4.17
CA LEU A 29 2.31 7.43 4.93
C LEU A 29 3.68 6.83 5.24
N ASP A 30 4.73 7.54 4.85
CA ASP A 30 6.09 7.24 5.29
C ASP A 30 6.37 8.06 6.54
N PHE A 31 6.68 7.41 7.65
CA PHE A 31 7.05 8.07 8.90
C PHE A 31 8.56 8.24 8.99
N LYS A 32 9.01 9.33 9.65
CA LYS A 32 10.45 9.54 9.88
C LYS A 32 11.08 8.55 10.85
N SER A 33 10.29 7.89 11.69
CA SER A 33 10.77 6.88 12.63
C SER A 33 9.89 5.64 12.65
N ARG A 34 10.51 4.48 12.91
CA ARG A 34 9.80 3.22 13.13
C ARG A 34 8.86 3.30 14.34
N LYS A 35 9.27 4.02 15.38
CA LYS A 35 8.47 4.19 16.61
C LYS A 35 7.14 4.88 16.28
N ASP A 36 7.17 5.95 15.48
CA ASP A 36 5.98 6.69 15.07
C ASP A 36 5.05 5.83 14.22
N ALA A 37 5.61 5.10 13.24
CA ALA A 37 4.84 4.16 12.43
C ALA A 37 4.14 3.09 13.28
N ASN A 38 4.86 2.48 14.21
CA ASN A 38 4.29 1.46 15.11
C ASN A 38 3.22 2.06 16.03
N THR A 39 3.46 3.26 16.57
CA THR A 39 2.45 3.94 17.41
C THR A 39 1.18 4.23 16.61
N ALA A 40 1.31 4.69 15.36
CA ALA A 40 0.18 4.91 14.47
C ALA A 40 -0.55 3.60 14.11
N ILE A 41 0.16 2.48 13.94
CA ILE A 41 -0.46 1.15 13.73
C ILE A 41 -1.25 0.71 14.97
N ASP A 42 -0.68 0.87 16.16
CA ASP A 42 -1.28 0.41 17.41
C ASP A 42 -2.50 1.25 17.81
N GLN A 43 -2.45 2.56 17.57
CA GLN A 43 -3.47 3.50 18.04
C GLN A 43 -4.43 3.96 16.93
N GLY A 44 -4.02 3.87 15.67
CA GLY A 44 -4.69 4.53 14.55
C GLY A 44 -4.31 6.01 14.42
N LEU A 45 -4.94 6.69 13.47
CA LEU A 45 -4.77 8.13 13.25
C LEU A 45 -6.13 8.81 13.18
N THR A 46 -6.21 10.06 13.63
CA THR A 46 -7.36 10.93 13.33
C THR A 46 -6.95 11.94 12.27
N ILE A 47 -7.66 11.96 11.15
CA ILE A 47 -7.42 12.89 10.03
C ILE A 47 -8.73 13.62 9.79
N ASP A 48 -8.73 14.95 9.91
CA ASP A 48 -9.92 15.80 9.79
C ASP A 48 -11.12 15.30 10.61
N GLY A 49 -10.87 14.91 11.86
CA GLY A 49 -11.89 14.38 12.78
C GLY A 49 -12.35 12.95 12.48
N THR A 50 -11.81 12.31 11.44
CA THR A 50 -12.13 10.92 11.09
C THR A 50 -11.06 9.98 11.61
N TYR A 51 -11.48 8.96 12.38
CA TYR A 51 -10.58 7.89 12.79
C TYR A 51 -10.27 6.94 11.62
N CYS A 52 -8.98 6.76 11.36
CA CYS A 52 -8.43 5.93 10.30
C CYS A 52 -7.63 4.79 10.92
N ARG A 53 -8.01 3.55 10.60
CA ARG A 53 -7.20 2.38 10.94
C ARG A 53 -5.92 2.40 10.11
N VAL A 54 -4.79 2.17 10.77
CA VAL A 54 -3.48 2.10 10.13
C VAL A 54 -3.01 0.64 10.11
N SER A 55 -2.32 0.27 9.04
CA SER A 55 -1.67 -1.04 8.90
C SER A 55 -0.38 -0.88 8.14
N LEU A 56 0.57 -1.80 8.35
CA LEU A 56 1.78 -1.87 7.54
C LEU A 56 1.38 -2.09 6.07
N TYR A 57 1.97 -1.30 5.17
CA TYR A 57 1.79 -1.51 3.74
C TYR A 57 2.54 -2.77 3.31
N ILE A 58 1.79 -3.75 2.79
CA ILE A 58 2.33 -4.95 2.19
C ILE A 58 2.06 -4.85 0.68
N PRO A 59 3.08 -4.61 -0.16
CA PRO A 59 2.89 -4.55 -1.59
C PRO A 59 2.36 -5.89 -2.10
N ARG A 60 1.43 -5.83 -3.06
CA ARG A 60 0.92 -7.03 -3.72
C ARG A 60 2.12 -7.79 -4.32
N ALA A 61 2.15 -9.11 -4.12
CA ALA A 61 3.15 -9.94 -4.77
C ALA A 61 3.10 -9.69 -6.30
N PRO A 62 4.24 -9.63 -7.00
CA PRO A 62 4.24 -9.43 -8.44
C PRO A 62 3.55 -10.62 -9.11
N GLN A 63 2.74 -10.34 -10.13
CA GLN A 63 2.28 -11.39 -11.03
C GLN A 63 3.38 -11.68 -12.05
N CYS A 64 3.70 -12.96 -12.23
CA CYS A 64 4.60 -13.40 -13.26
C CYS A 64 3.84 -13.51 -14.59
N PHE A 65 4.10 -12.61 -15.54
CA PHE A 65 3.44 -12.66 -16.85
C PHE A 65 3.95 -13.77 -17.80
N ARG A 66 4.88 -14.62 -17.35
CA ARG A 66 5.29 -15.83 -18.07
C ARG A 66 4.40 -17.00 -17.70
N CYS A 67 4.37 -17.43 -16.44
CA CYS A 67 3.60 -18.59 -16.00
C CYS A 67 2.22 -18.23 -15.40
N GLN A 68 1.93 -16.94 -15.21
CA GLN A 68 0.73 -16.38 -14.59
C GLN A 68 0.59 -16.57 -13.06
N ASP A 69 1.58 -17.20 -12.40
CA ASP A 69 1.62 -17.33 -10.94
C ASP A 69 2.09 -16.04 -10.24
N TRP A 70 1.98 -16.03 -8.91
CA TRP A 70 2.35 -14.89 -8.06
C TRP A 70 3.70 -15.11 -7.36
N GLY A 71 4.37 -14.02 -7.02
CA GLY A 71 5.53 -14.03 -6.11
C GLY A 71 6.90 -13.96 -6.77
N HIS A 72 6.98 -13.91 -8.10
CA HIS A 72 8.26 -13.77 -8.83
C HIS A 72 8.06 -12.98 -10.13
N ARG A 73 9.17 -12.48 -10.70
CA ARG A 73 9.15 -11.76 -11.99
C ARG A 73 9.34 -12.73 -13.14
N ALA A 74 8.82 -12.39 -14.32
CA ALA A 74 9.00 -13.19 -15.53
C ALA A 74 10.48 -13.41 -15.91
N THR A 75 11.34 -12.42 -15.62
CA THR A 75 12.79 -12.48 -15.83
C THR A 75 13.51 -13.53 -14.97
N GLU A 76 12.89 -13.93 -13.85
CA GLU A 76 13.43 -14.88 -12.87
C GLU A 76 12.68 -16.23 -12.93
N CYS A 77 11.71 -16.36 -13.84
CA CYS A 77 10.79 -17.49 -13.89
C CYS A 77 11.39 -18.69 -14.63
N SER A 78 11.41 -19.85 -13.96
CA SER A 78 11.75 -21.16 -14.55
C SER A 78 10.53 -21.99 -14.96
N GLY A 79 9.31 -21.50 -14.71
CA GLY A 79 8.06 -22.18 -15.04
C GLY A 79 7.72 -22.16 -16.53
N GLU A 80 6.78 -23.03 -16.92
CA GLU A 80 6.25 -23.08 -18.28
C GLU A 80 5.46 -21.81 -18.60
N ALA A 81 5.57 -21.34 -19.86
CA ALA A 81 4.83 -20.17 -20.31
C ALA A 81 3.34 -20.50 -20.46
N ARG A 82 2.49 -19.65 -19.89
CA ARG A 82 1.02 -19.79 -19.91
C ARG A 82 0.38 -18.49 -20.35
N CYS A 83 -0.70 -18.61 -21.14
CA CYS A 83 -1.50 -17.47 -21.55
C CYS A 83 -2.24 -16.90 -20.33
N GLY A 84 -2.19 -15.58 -20.13
CA GLY A 84 -2.98 -14.91 -19.07
C GLY A 84 -4.48 -14.82 -19.36
N ARG A 85 -4.95 -15.40 -20.46
CA ARG A 85 -6.33 -15.26 -20.95
C ARG A 85 -7.07 -16.57 -21.24
N CYS A 86 -6.36 -17.64 -21.61
CA CYS A 86 -6.97 -18.94 -21.93
C CYS A 86 -6.42 -20.04 -21.04
#